data_AF-W2ELJ3-F1
#
_entry.id   AF-W2ELJ3-F1
#
_cell.length_a   1.000
_cell.length_b   1.000
_cell.length_c   1.000
_cell.angle_alpha   90.00
_cell.angle_beta   90.00
_cell.angle_gamma   90.00
#
_symmetry.space_group_name_H-M   'P 1'
#
loop_
_entity.id
_entity.type
_entity.pdbx_description
1 polymer ?
#
loop_
_entity_poly.entity_id
_entity_poly.type
_entity_poly.pdbx_seq_one_letter_code
_entity_poly.pdbx_strand_id
1 'polypeptide(L)'
;MRKQEFSRTALGRRGYSEDEVRSFLYRIADDMAAGDKEKADLRAYIERMRQWYKEHGLSPEQAVPQQQGLSVDAINILSRAQQTADAQIAEAEDYARRIVGQARQQYEEILQEAQRQAEEAANQAVGAYRSGEGAHSAEAEELERRIAYLRTFAEVTQVQLRSVLEGLAQEVGKLGHIPDQGRQVLNGSSPR
;
A
#
# COMPACT_ATOMS: atom_id res chain seq x y z
N MET A 1 17.01 25.62 -3.35
CA MET A 1 17.77 26.10 -2.16
C MET A 1 16.83 26.14 -0.97
N ARG A 2 17.08 25.32 0.05
CA ARG A 2 16.36 25.37 1.34
C ARG A 2 16.79 26.65 2.07
N LYS A 3 15.84 27.45 2.57
CA LYS A 3 16.14 28.65 3.36
C LYS A 3 16.73 28.22 4.70
N GLN A 4 17.96 28.64 4.99
CA GLN A 4 18.64 28.41 6.28
C GLN A 4 18.50 29.69 7.12
N GLU A 5 17.91 29.59 8.31
CA GLU A 5 17.83 30.69 9.27
C GLU A 5 18.96 30.55 10.29
N PHE A 6 19.70 31.64 10.53
CA PHE A 6 20.81 31.68 11.50
C PHE A 6 20.34 32.33 12.80
N SER A 7 20.67 31.73 13.95
CA SER A 7 20.34 32.30 15.24
C SER A 7 21.29 33.45 15.62
N ARG A 8 20.81 34.38 16.45
CA ARG A 8 21.60 35.52 16.96
C ARG A 8 22.23 35.17 18.31
N THR A 9 23.44 35.65 18.54
CA THR A 9 24.19 35.39 19.79
C THR A 9 23.46 35.93 21.03
N ALA A 10 23.59 35.24 22.18
CA ALA A 10 22.94 35.62 23.43
C ALA A 10 23.35 37.02 23.93
N LEU A 11 22.33 37.77 24.36
CA LEU A 11 22.31 39.11 24.99
C LEU A 11 23.61 39.95 24.91
N GLY A 12 23.62 40.95 24.01
CA GLY A 12 24.50 42.12 24.12
C GLY A 12 25.50 42.34 22.97
N ARG A 13 25.61 41.41 22.00
CA ARG A 13 26.44 41.61 20.80
C ARG A 13 25.60 41.39 19.53
N ARG A 14 25.66 42.34 18.59
CA ARG A 14 24.98 42.27 17.28
C ARG A 14 25.72 41.28 16.37
N GLY A 15 25.07 40.21 15.93
CA GLY A 15 25.63 39.25 14.96
C GLY A 15 24.89 37.92 14.90
N TYR A 16 25.13 37.16 13.83
CA TYR A 16 24.78 35.74 13.72
C TYR A 16 25.77 34.90 14.53
N SER A 17 25.34 33.73 15.02
CA SER A 17 26.21 32.80 15.72
C SER A 17 27.39 32.35 14.84
N GLU A 18 28.62 32.63 15.27
CA GLU A 18 29.83 32.31 14.51
C GLU A 18 29.99 30.80 14.28
N ASP A 19 29.59 29.98 15.25
CA ASP A 19 29.66 28.52 15.17
C ASP A 19 28.65 27.94 14.16
N GLU A 20 27.44 28.51 14.08
CA GLU A 20 26.44 28.11 13.09
C GLU A 20 26.86 28.53 11.68
N VAL A 21 27.40 29.74 11.53
CA VAL A 21 27.91 30.24 10.25
C VAL A 21 29.10 29.39 9.79
N ARG A 22 30.03 29.05 10.70
CA ARG A 22 31.18 28.20 10.40
C ARG A 22 30.76 26.79 9.99
N SER A 23 29.79 26.20 10.69
CA SER A 23 29.25 24.87 10.35
C SER A 23 28.53 24.87 9.00
N PHE A 24 27.82 25.95 8.68
CA PHE A 24 27.17 26.12 7.38
C PHE A 24 28.18 26.28 6.24
N LEU A 25 29.24 27.06 6.45
CA LEU A 25 30.31 27.24 5.47
C LEU A 25 31.04 25.92 5.16
N TYR A 26 31.29 25.07 6.16
CA TYR A 26 31.84 23.73 5.92
C TYR A 26 30.91 22.87 5.07
N ARG A 27 29.60 22.90 5.36
CA ARG A 27 28.62 22.11 4.60
C ARG A 27 28.50 22.57 3.14
N ILE A 28 28.54 23.88 2.89
CA ILE A 28 28.60 24.42 1.51
C ILE A 28 29.90 24.02 0.82
N ALA A 29 31.03 24.10 1.52
CA ALA A 29 32.32 23.73 0.95
C ALA A 29 32.33 22.24 0.54
N ASP A 30 31.77 21.36 1.37
CA ASP A 30 31.62 19.93 1.06
C ASP A 30 30.68 19.70 -0.14
N ASP A 31 29.53 20.38 -0.18
CA ASP A 31 28.58 20.29 -1.30
C ASP A 31 29.20 20.80 -2.61
N MET A 32 29.96 21.89 -2.56
CA MET A 32 30.70 22.41 -3.72
C MET A 32 31.81 21.46 -4.16
N ALA A 33 32.56 20.89 -3.23
CA ALA A 33 33.60 19.91 -3.54
C ALA A 33 33.01 18.64 -4.16
N ALA A 34 31.86 18.18 -3.66
CA ALA A 34 31.12 17.06 -4.24
C ALA A 34 30.64 17.39 -5.67
N GLY A 35 30.07 18.58 -5.87
CA GLY A 35 29.61 19.03 -7.19
C GLY A 35 30.77 19.24 -8.18
N ASP A 36 31.92 19.72 -7.74
CA ASP A 36 33.10 19.88 -8.58
C ASP A 36 33.72 18.54 -8.96
N LYS A 37 33.70 17.56 -8.04
CA LYS A 37 34.10 16.19 -8.34
C LYS A 37 33.18 15.56 -9.38
N GLU A 38 31.87 15.68 -9.23
CA GLU A 38 30.90 15.17 -10.20
C GLU A 38 31.07 15.81 -11.59
N LYS A 39 31.28 17.13 -11.64
CA LYS A 39 31.60 17.83 -12.89
C LYS A 39 32.92 17.37 -13.51
N ALA A 40 33.94 17.10 -12.70
CA ALA A 40 35.21 16.59 -13.18
C ALA A 40 35.06 15.18 -13.77
N ASP A 41 34.31 14.31 -13.10
CA ASP A 41 34.02 12.95 -13.54
C ASP A 41 33.22 12.95 -14.85
N LEU A 42 32.17 13.78 -14.94
CA LEU A 42 31.38 13.98 -16.17
C LEU A 42 32.24 14.49 -17.33
N ARG A 43 33.12 15.46 -17.09
CA ARG A 43 34.04 15.98 -18.11
C ARG A 43 35.04 14.92 -18.57
N ALA A 44 35.59 14.14 -17.65
CA ALA A 44 36.50 13.04 -17.97
C ALA A 44 35.79 11.92 -18.76
N TYR A 45 34.51 11.69 -18.48
CA TYR A 45 33.68 10.74 -19.24
C TYR A 45 33.40 11.24 -20.66
N ILE A 46 33.00 12.50 -20.82
CA ILE A 46 32.78 13.12 -22.14
C ILE A 46 34.07 13.10 -22.96
N GLU A 47 35.22 13.41 -22.36
CA GLU A 47 36.50 13.41 -23.07
C GLU A 47 36.91 11.99 -23.49
N ARG A 48 36.73 10.99 -22.62
CA ARG A 48 36.95 9.58 -22.97
C ARG A 48 36.05 9.13 -24.11
N MET A 49 34.77 9.50 -24.09
CA MET A 49 33.85 9.22 -25.19
C MET A 49 34.30 9.89 -26.48
N ARG A 50 34.67 11.18 -26.43
CA ARG A 50 35.20 11.90 -27.60
C ARG A 50 36.46 11.26 -28.16
N GLN A 51 37.37 10.80 -27.31
CA GLN A 51 38.57 10.06 -27.74
C GLN A 51 38.19 8.73 -28.39
N TRP A 52 37.29 7.96 -27.77
CA TRP A 52 36.79 6.71 -28.33
C TRP A 52 36.18 6.90 -29.73
N TYR A 53 35.36 7.93 -29.93
CA TYR A 53 34.80 8.27 -31.24
C TYR A 53 35.88 8.67 -32.27
N LYS A 54 36.89 9.45 -31.85
CA LYS A 54 38.03 9.81 -32.71
C LYS A 54 38.86 8.60 -33.14
N GLU A 55 39.16 7.70 -32.21
CA GLU A 55 39.94 6.48 -32.47
C GLU A 55 39.21 5.52 -33.42
N HIS A 56 37.88 5.48 -33.35
CA HIS A 56 37.05 4.62 -34.21
C HIS A 56 36.60 5.32 -35.51
N GLY A 57 37.11 6.53 -35.81
CA GLY A 57 36.81 7.25 -37.06
C GLY A 57 35.36 7.73 -37.19
N LEU A 58 34.62 7.82 -36.08
CA LEU A 58 33.21 8.22 -36.02
C LEU A 58 33.10 9.69 -35.60
N SER A 59 32.43 10.53 -36.39
CA SER A 59 32.17 11.92 -36.00
C SER A 59 31.10 12.00 -34.89
N PRO A 60 31.26 12.87 -33.86
CA PRO A 60 30.26 13.02 -32.79
C PRO A 60 28.86 13.42 -33.30
N GLU A 61 28.78 14.09 -34.44
CA GLU A 61 27.52 14.46 -35.11
C GLU A 61 26.80 13.25 -35.72
N GLN A 62 27.50 12.14 -35.95
CA GLN A 62 26.93 10.88 -36.46
C GLN A 62 26.55 9.89 -35.35
N ALA A 63 26.79 10.22 -34.07
CA ALA A 63 26.38 9.41 -32.90
C ALA A 63 24.95 9.73 -32.42
N VAL A 64 24.34 10.80 -32.95
CA VAL A 64 22.94 11.19 -32.70
C VAL A 64 21.88 10.10 -33.06
N PRO A 65 22.09 9.13 -33.98
CA PRO A 65 21.10 8.08 -34.24
C PRO A 65 20.88 7.13 -33.05
N GLN A 66 21.89 6.92 -32.19
CA GLN A 66 21.82 5.97 -31.09
C GLN A 66 20.98 6.49 -29.92
N GLN A 67 20.92 7.81 -29.71
CA GLN A 67 20.02 8.41 -28.70
C GLN A 67 18.55 8.31 -29.10
N GLN A 68 18.24 8.32 -30.40
CA GLN A 68 16.87 8.13 -30.91
C GLN A 68 16.44 6.66 -30.82
N GLY A 69 17.32 5.69 -31.06
CA GLY A 69 17.02 4.27 -30.84
C GLY A 69 16.73 3.94 -29.38
N LEU A 70 17.56 4.46 -28.45
CA LEU A 70 17.35 4.30 -27.00
C LEU A 70 16.06 4.96 -26.50
N SER A 71 15.63 6.08 -27.10
CA SER A 71 14.36 6.72 -26.73
C SER A 71 13.16 5.91 -27.20
N VAL A 72 13.21 5.32 -28.40
CA VAL A 72 12.16 4.42 -28.91
C VAL A 72 12.05 3.15 -28.08
N ASP A 73 13.16 2.53 -27.68
CA ASP A 73 13.16 1.36 -26.80
C ASP A 73 12.64 1.69 -25.40
N ALA A 74 13.01 2.85 -24.84
CA ALA A 74 12.46 3.33 -23.57
C ALA A 74 10.95 3.58 -23.65
N ILE A 75 10.46 4.15 -24.76
CA ILE A 75 9.02 4.34 -25.01
C ILE A 75 8.29 2.99 -25.10
N ASN A 76 8.89 1.99 -25.78
CA ASN A 76 8.31 0.65 -25.87
C ASN A 76 8.26 -0.06 -24.51
N ILE A 77 9.31 0.05 -23.69
CA ILE A 77 9.32 -0.50 -22.32
C ILE A 77 8.27 0.20 -21.46
N LEU A 78 8.18 1.53 -21.53
CA LEU A 78 7.18 2.32 -20.80
C LEU A 78 5.76 1.92 -21.21
N SER A 79 5.49 1.78 -22.51
CA SER A 79 4.18 1.38 -23.01
C SER A 79 3.79 -0.03 -22.54
N ARG A 80 4.72 -0.98 -22.55
CA ARG A 80 4.50 -2.33 -21.99
C ARG A 80 4.28 -2.31 -20.48
N ALA A 81 5.05 -1.51 -19.75
CA ALA A 81 4.89 -1.35 -18.32
C ALA A 81 3.53 -0.72 -17.98
N GLN A 82 3.09 0.29 -18.74
CA GLN A 82 1.76 0.89 -18.61
C GLN A 82 0.64 -0.12 -18.89
N GLN A 83 0.71 -0.85 -20.00
CA GLN A 83 -0.28 -1.91 -20.31
C GLN A 83 -0.35 -2.96 -19.21
N THR A 84 0.80 -3.33 -18.63
CA THR A 84 0.87 -4.30 -17.53
C THR A 84 0.26 -3.71 -16.26
N ALA A 85 0.55 -2.45 -15.94
CA ALA A 85 -0.03 -1.76 -14.80
C ALA A 85 -1.55 -1.63 -14.94
N ASP A 86 -2.05 -1.23 -16.12
CA ASP A 86 -3.48 -1.13 -16.40
C ASP A 86 -4.18 -2.48 -16.27
N ALA A 87 -3.56 -3.56 -16.75
CA ALA A 87 -4.07 -4.92 -16.60
C ALA A 87 -4.12 -5.36 -15.12
N GLN A 88 -3.07 -5.06 -14.35
CA GLN A 88 -3.04 -5.36 -12.91
C GLN A 88 -4.07 -4.54 -12.12
N ILE A 89 -4.29 -3.28 -12.49
CA ILE A 89 -5.32 -2.44 -11.89
C ILE A 89 -6.70 -3.03 -12.18
N ALA A 90 -6.99 -3.39 -13.42
CA ALA A 90 -8.26 -4.01 -13.80
C ALA A 90 -8.51 -5.32 -13.04
N GLU A 91 -7.50 -6.18 -12.92
CA GLU A 91 -7.57 -7.43 -12.16
C GLU A 91 -7.83 -7.18 -10.66
N ALA A 92 -7.11 -6.23 -10.06
CA ALA A 92 -7.30 -5.84 -8.67
C ALA A 92 -8.70 -5.27 -8.41
N GLU A 93 -9.22 -4.45 -9.33
CA GLU A 93 -10.58 -3.91 -9.25
C GLU A 93 -11.65 -5.01 -9.32
N ASP A 94 -11.54 -5.92 -10.28
CA ASP A 94 -12.45 -7.05 -10.44
C ASP A 94 -12.43 -7.94 -9.20
N TYR A 95 -11.25 -8.21 -8.68
CA TYR A 95 -11.09 -8.98 -7.45
C TYR A 95 -11.70 -8.29 -6.24
N ALA A 96 -11.45 -6.98 -6.06
CA ALA A 96 -12.05 -6.20 -4.99
C ALA A 96 -13.58 -6.23 -5.05
N ARG A 97 -14.16 -6.11 -6.25
CA ARG A 97 -15.61 -6.24 -6.46
C ARG A 97 -16.11 -7.62 -6.06
N ARG A 98 -15.36 -8.69 -6.38
CA ARG A 98 -15.71 -10.07 -6.01
C ARG A 98 -15.70 -10.28 -4.49
N ILE A 99 -14.62 -9.88 -3.80
CA ILE A 99 -14.56 -9.97 -2.32
C ILE A 99 -15.73 -9.24 -1.69
N VAL A 100 -16.00 -7.99 -2.11
CA VAL A 100 -17.08 -7.19 -1.52
C VAL A 100 -18.44 -7.85 -1.78
N GLY A 101 -18.65 -8.41 -2.97
CA GLY A 101 -19.85 -9.18 -3.29
C GLY A 101 -20.01 -10.40 -2.39
N GLN A 102 -18.96 -11.21 -2.24
CA GLN A 102 -18.95 -12.40 -1.40
C GLN A 102 -19.17 -12.06 0.08
N ALA A 103 -18.50 -11.02 0.60
CA ALA A 103 -18.66 -10.57 1.97
C ALA A 103 -20.09 -10.09 2.25
N ARG A 104 -20.75 -9.43 1.30
CA ARG A 104 -22.17 -9.04 1.42
C ARG A 104 -23.09 -10.25 1.47
N GLN A 105 -22.89 -11.21 0.58
CA GLN A 105 -23.67 -12.46 0.57
C GLN A 105 -23.52 -13.22 1.89
N GLN A 106 -22.28 -13.40 2.36
CA GLN A 106 -22.01 -14.05 3.65
C GLN A 106 -22.63 -13.31 4.82
N TYR A 107 -22.59 -11.97 4.82
CA TYR A 107 -23.23 -11.17 5.85
C TYR A 107 -24.75 -11.39 5.88
N GLU A 108 -25.40 -11.39 4.72
CA GLU A 108 -26.85 -11.66 4.62
C GLU A 108 -27.21 -13.06 5.12
N GLU A 109 -26.41 -14.07 4.78
CA GLU A 109 -26.58 -15.45 5.27
C GLU A 109 -26.43 -15.53 6.80
N ILE A 110 -25.42 -14.87 7.38
CA ILE A 110 -25.23 -14.81 8.84
C ILE A 110 -26.43 -14.19 9.53
N LEU A 111 -26.97 -13.10 8.98
CA LEU A 111 -28.14 -12.43 9.56
C LEU A 111 -29.38 -13.33 9.52
N GLN A 112 -29.62 -14.02 8.40
CA GLN A 112 -30.76 -14.94 8.27
C GLN A 112 -30.64 -16.11 9.25
N GLU A 113 -29.45 -16.70 9.35
CA GLU A 113 -29.20 -17.80 10.27
C GLU A 113 -29.35 -17.38 11.74
N ALA A 114 -28.79 -16.22 12.11
CA ALA A 114 -28.91 -15.69 13.45
C ALA A 114 -30.37 -15.36 13.81
N GLN A 115 -31.16 -14.83 12.86
CA GLN A 115 -32.60 -14.61 13.07
C GLN A 115 -33.33 -15.93 13.35
N ARG A 116 -33.10 -16.95 12.51
CA ARG A 116 -33.71 -18.26 12.69
C ARG A 116 -33.38 -18.88 14.05
N GLN A 117 -32.10 -18.91 14.42
CA GLN A 117 -31.67 -19.47 15.71
C GLN A 117 -32.23 -18.67 16.89
N ALA A 118 -32.27 -17.34 16.77
CA ALA A 118 -32.85 -16.49 17.80
C ALA A 118 -34.35 -16.71 17.97
N GLU A 119 -35.11 -16.89 16.88
CA GLU A 119 -36.54 -17.24 16.95
C GLU A 119 -36.77 -18.60 17.62
N GLU A 120 -35.96 -19.61 17.29
CA GLU A 120 -36.03 -20.93 17.90
C GLU A 120 -35.73 -20.86 19.41
N ALA A 121 -34.66 -20.17 19.81
CA ALA A 121 -34.30 -19.97 21.21
C ALA A 121 -35.37 -19.20 21.98
N ALA A 122 -35.97 -18.17 21.36
CA ALA A 122 -37.03 -17.39 21.95
C ALA A 122 -38.31 -18.22 22.19
N ASN A 123 -38.66 -19.11 21.26
CA ASN A 123 -39.78 -20.04 21.42
C ASN A 123 -39.52 -21.08 22.52
N GLN A 124 -38.30 -21.60 22.60
CA GLN A 124 -37.89 -22.52 23.66
C GLN A 124 -37.94 -21.86 25.05
N ALA A 125 -37.47 -20.61 25.16
CA ALA A 125 -37.49 -19.85 26.40
C ALA A 125 -38.92 -19.61 26.92
N VAL A 126 -39.87 -19.27 26.04
CA VAL A 126 -41.29 -19.14 26.40
C VAL A 126 -41.88 -20.49 26.83
N GLY A 127 -41.55 -21.57 26.12
CA GLY A 127 -41.98 -22.92 26.49
C GLY A 127 -41.49 -23.33 27.88
N ALA A 128 -40.22 -23.07 28.18
CA ALA A 128 -39.63 -23.31 29.49
C ALA A 128 -40.29 -22.45 30.58
N TYR A 129 -40.49 -21.16 30.32
CA TYR A 129 -41.15 -20.24 31.25
C TYR A 129 -42.56 -20.70 31.61
N ARG A 130 -43.36 -21.12 30.62
CA ARG A 130 -44.73 -21.64 30.81
C ARG A 130 -44.78 -22.98 31.54
N SER A 131 -43.72 -23.77 31.48
CA SER A 131 -43.61 -25.03 32.21
C SER A 131 -43.17 -24.88 33.67
N GLY A 132 -42.70 -23.69 34.07
CA GLY A 132 -42.28 -23.40 35.43
C GLY A 132 -43.47 -23.23 36.40
N GLU A 133 -43.26 -23.51 37.68
CA GLU A 133 -44.29 -23.31 38.70
C GLU A 133 -44.44 -21.82 39.04
N GLY A 134 -45.57 -21.20 38.67
CA GLY A 134 -45.86 -19.80 39.02
C GLY A 134 -47.05 -19.19 38.26
N ALA A 135 -47.47 -18.00 38.68
CA ALA A 135 -48.44 -17.20 37.93
C ALA A 135 -47.74 -16.54 36.73
N HIS A 136 -48.04 -16.99 35.52
CA HIS A 136 -47.48 -16.42 34.29
C HIS A 136 -48.20 -15.13 33.92
N SER A 137 -47.45 -14.05 33.71
CA SER A 137 -47.97 -12.84 33.08
C SER A 137 -47.58 -12.82 31.60
N ALA A 138 -48.47 -12.34 30.74
CA ALA A 138 -48.20 -12.20 29.31
C ALA A 138 -47.01 -11.26 29.04
N GLU A 139 -46.86 -10.21 29.85
CA GLU A 139 -45.74 -9.27 29.77
C GLU A 139 -44.40 -9.94 30.12
N ALA A 140 -44.38 -10.83 31.12
CA ALA A 140 -43.19 -11.56 31.52
C ALA A 140 -42.78 -12.61 30.47
N GLU A 141 -43.75 -13.30 29.84
CA GLU A 141 -43.50 -14.19 28.71
C GLU A 141 -42.88 -13.44 27.52
N GLU A 142 -43.40 -12.25 27.18
CA GLU A 142 -42.88 -11.44 26.08
C GLU A 142 -41.45 -10.94 26.37
N LEU A 143 -41.18 -10.52 27.62
CA LEU A 143 -39.86 -10.09 28.03
C LEU A 143 -38.85 -11.23 27.92
N GLU A 144 -39.21 -12.43 28.41
CA GLU A 144 -38.35 -13.62 28.36
C GLU A 144 -38.04 -14.02 26.92
N ARG A 145 -39.07 -14.00 26.05
CA ARG A 145 -38.91 -14.21 24.60
C ARG A 145 -37.89 -13.24 24.01
N ARG A 146 -38.03 -11.95 24.32
CA ARG A 146 -37.20 -10.89 23.73
C ARG A 146 -35.76 -10.92 24.24
N ILE A 147 -35.56 -11.26 25.51
CA ILE A 147 -34.24 -11.46 26.10
C ILE A 147 -33.53 -12.64 25.43
N ALA A 148 -34.20 -13.79 25.32
CA ALA A 148 -33.63 -14.98 24.69
C ALA A 148 -33.30 -14.74 23.21
N TYR A 149 -34.20 -14.07 22.48
CA TYR A 149 -33.96 -13.66 21.09
C TYR A 149 -32.70 -12.80 20.98
N LEU A 150 -32.63 -11.69 21.72
CA LEU A 150 -31.54 -10.72 21.60
C LEU A 150 -30.19 -11.32 22.01
N ARG A 151 -30.16 -12.14 23.06
CA ARG A 151 -28.94 -12.84 23.50
C ARG A 151 -28.42 -13.77 22.42
N THR A 152 -29.28 -14.66 21.91
CA THR A 152 -28.91 -15.64 20.88
C THR A 152 -28.47 -14.94 19.60
N PHE A 153 -29.24 -13.94 19.14
CA PHE A 153 -28.90 -13.18 17.94
C PHE A 153 -27.52 -12.51 18.08
N ALA A 154 -27.25 -11.87 19.22
CA ALA A 154 -25.97 -11.20 19.46
C ALA A 154 -24.79 -12.19 19.51
N GLU A 155 -24.95 -13.33 20.20
CA GLU A 155 -23.92 -14.36 20.30
C GLU A 155 -23.60 -14.98 18.93
N VAL A 156 -24.61 -15.40 18.18
CA VAL A 156 -24.44 -16.05 16.88
C VAL A 156 -23.81 -15.08 15.88
N THR A 157 -24.33 -13.85 15.77
CA THR A 157 -23.75 -12.84 14.87
C THR A 157 -22.31 -12.52 15.25
N GLN A 158 -21.99 -12.37 16.53
CA GLN A 158 -20.62 -12.05 16.97
C GLN A 158 -19.62 -13.16 16.62
N VAL A 159 -19.97 -14.43 16.87
CA VAL A 159 -19.10 -15.57 16.56
C VAL A 159 -18.88 -15.70 15.05
N GLN A 160 -19.96 -15.62 14.27
CA GLN A 160 -19.89 -15.79 12.82
C GLN A 160 -19.16 -14.63 12.12
N LEU A 161 -19.43 -13.38 12.53
CA LEU A 161 -18.71 -12.22 12.00
C LEU A 161 -17.21 -12.29 12.28
N ARG A 162 -16.81 -12.75 13.46
CA ARG A 162 -15.39 -12.96 13.78
C ARG A 162 -14.76 -13.99 12.84
N SER A 163 -15.42 -15.12 12.64
CA SER A 163 -14.95 -16.16 11.72
C SER A 163 -14.80 -15.65 10.28
N VAL A 164 -15.77 -14.86 9.79
CA VAL A 164 -15.70 -14.27 8.44
C VAL A 164 -14.57 -13.25 8.33
N LEU A 165 -14.40 -12.37 9.32
CA LEU A 165 -13.32 -11.39 9.32
C LEU A 165 -11.94 -12.06 9.35
N GLU A 166 -11.78 -13.14 10.12
CA GLU A 166 -10.54 -13.93 10.14
C GLU A 166 -10.28 -14.60 8.78
N GLY A 167 -11.31 -15.16 8.14
CA GLY A 167 -11.21 -15.73 6.79
C GLY A 167 -10.81 -14.69 5.74
N LEU A 168 -11.48 -13.54 5.73
CA LEU A 168 -11.18 -12.43 4.81
C LEU A 168 -9.77 -11.88 5.03
N ALA A 169 -9.32 -11.75 6.28
CA ALA A 169 -7.96 -11.30 6.59
C ALA A 169 -6.90 -12.28 6.05
N GLN A 170 -7.16 -13.59 6.11
CA GLN A 170 -6.27 -14.60 5.53
C GLN A 170 -6.23 -14.53 4.00
N GLU A 171 -7.37 -14.33 3.34
CA GLU A 171 -7.44 -14.19 1.88
C GLU A 171 -6.70 -12.95 1.38
N VAL A 172 -6.89 -11.80 2.04
CA VAL A 172 -6.13 -10.58 1.74
C VAL A 172 -4.63 -10.78 2.02
N GLY A 173 -4.27 -11.48 3.10
CA GLY A 173 -2.89 -11.81 3.43
C GLY A 173 -2.19 -12.65 2.36
N LYS A 174 -2.89 -13.62 1.74
CA LYS A 174 -2.34 -14.42 0.63
C LYS A 174 -1.97 -13.58 -0.58
N LEU A 175 -2.68 -12.49 -0.84
CA LEU A 175 -2.41 -11.57 -1.95
C LEU A 175 -1.28 -10.58 -1.68
N GLY A 176 -1.09 -10.19 -0.41
CA GLY A 176 0.10 -9.44 -0.01
C GLY A 176 1.41 -10.19 -0.30
N HIS A 177 1.34 -11.50 -0.56
CA HIS A 177 2.46 -12.37 -0.85
C HIS A 177 2.59 -12.81 -2.31
N ILE A 178 1.92 -12.16 -3.27
CA ILE A 178 2.17 -12.42 -4.70
C ILE A 178 3.68 -12.20 -4.97
N PRO A 179 4.43 -13.26 -5.31
CA PRO A 179 5.87 -13.15 -5.44
C PRO A 179 6.23 -12.25 -6.62
N ASP A 180 7.33 -11.51 -6.45
CA ASP A 180 7.98 -10.55 -7.35
C ASP A 180 8.40 -11.18 -8.70
N GLN A 181 7.48 -11.84 -9.43
CA GLN A 181 7.76 -12.52 -10.70
C GLN A 181 8.20 -11.55 -11.80
N GLY A 182 7.97 -10.25 -11.62
CA GLY A 182 8.50 -9.19 -12.49
C GLY A 182 10.03 -9.07 -12.49
N ARG A 183 10.72 -9.61 -11.47
CA ARG A 183 12.19 -9.51 -11.35
C ARG A 183 12.95 -10.58 -12.14
N GLN A 184 12.28 -11.66 -12.55
CA GLN A 184 12.90 -12.76 -13.29
C GLN A 184 13.07 -12.47 -14.78
N VAL A 185 12.22 -11.59 -15.35
CA VAL A 185 12.27 -11.23 -16.77
C VAL A 185 13.45 -10.29 -17.09
N LEU A 186 13.95 -9.54 -16.11
CA LEU A 186 15.07 -8.60 -16.29
C LEU A 186 16.46 -9.25 -16.17
N ASN A 187 16.55 -10.47 -15.63
CA ASN A 187 17.82 -11.21 -15.46
C ASN A 187 18.12 -12.21 -16.59
N GLY A 188 17.22 -12.36 -17.57
CA GLY A 188 17.34 -13.35 -18.64
C GLY A 188 18.09 -12.91 -19.91
N SER A 189 18.53 -11.66 -20.00
CA SER A 189 19.04 -11.08 -21.25
C SER A 189 20.50 -10.62 -21.12
N SER A 190 21.44 -11.56 -21.04
CA SER A 190 22.85 -11.32 -21.37
C SER A 190 23.26 -12.30 -22.47
N PRO A 191 23.40 -11.86 -23.73
CA PRO A 191 24.02 -12.69 -24.75
C PRO A 191 25.55 -12.66 -24.58
N ARG A 192 26.16 -13.82 -24.82
CA ARG A 192 27.61 -14.05 -24.91
C ARG A 192 28.22 -13.40 -26.14
#